data_AF-A0A2P4SY98-F1
#
_entry.id   AF-A0A2P4SY98-F1
#
_cell.length_a   1.000
_cell.length_b   1.000
_cell.length_c   1.000
_cell.angle_alpha   90.00
_cell.angle_beta   90.00
_cell.angle_gamma   90.00
#
_symmetry.space_group_name_H-M   'P 1'
#
loop_
_entity.id
_entity.type
_entity.pdbx_description
1 polymer ?
#
loop_
_entity_poly.entity_id
_entity_poly.type
_entity_poly.pdbx_seq_one_letter_code
_entity_poly.pdbx_strand_id
1 'polypeptide(L)'
;VHNLDPNTWKSVEVVHIDIADRTQVEPGDYKADEDPALFQSVKTKRGPLGPNWKKELATDEECPKMCAYKLVTIKFKWWGLQNKVENLIQKQEKRIFTNFHRQLFCWIDKWIDLTMEDIRRMEDETQKELEAWFSCADPCTSGFCMLRCGRLEVAVSYVIKAKSEEQVLPMMNDDGFNRHMQCRITNVCVDA
;
A
#
# COMPACT_ATOMS: atom_id res chain seq x y z
N VAL A 1 9.32 -16.71 -5.01
CA VAL A 1 9.75 -15.71 -4.00
C VAL A 1 9.24 -16.04 -2.59
N HIS A 2 7.96 -16.38 -2.40
CA HIS A 2 7.40 -16.74 -1.08
C HIS A 2 7.55 -18.22 -0.68
N ASN A 3 8.17 -19.05 -1.53
CA ASN A 3 8.41 -20.49 -1.28
C ASN A 3 7.16 -21.30 -0.85
N LEU A 4 6.00 -20.98 -1.43
CA LEU A 4 4.76 -21.75 -1.23
C LEU A 4 4.91 -23.16 -1.81
N ASP A 5 4.23 -24.12 -1.19
CA ASP A 5 4.18 -25.47 -1.74
C ASP A 5 3.44 -25.49 -3.10
N PRO A 6 3.73 -26.46 -3.99
CA PRO A 6 3.18 -26.49 -5.34
C PRO A 6 1.65 -26.58 -5.42
N ASN A 7 0.97 -27.09 -4.39
CA ASN A 7 -0.49 -27.21 -4.41
C ASN A 7 -1.14 -25.88 -4.05
N THR A 8 -0.64 -25.21 -3.01
CA THR A 8 -1.10 -23.87 -2.64
C THR A 8 -0.83 -22.86 -3.74
N TRP A 9 0.35 -22.92 -4.39
CA TRP A 9 0.70 -21.99 -5.46
C TRP A 9 -0.28 -22.02 -6.65
N LYS A 10 -0.82 -23.19 -7.00
CA LYS A 10 -1.76 -23.33 -8.13
C LYS A 10 -3.06 -22.56 -7.93
N SER A 11 -3.45 -22.27 -6.69
CA SER A 11 -4.65 -21.48 -6.38
C SER A 11 -4.36 -19.98 -6.22
N VAL A 12 -3.11 -19.55 -6.36
CA VAL A 12 -2.73 -18.13 -6.22
C VAL A 12 -2.96 -17.42 -7.56
N GLU A 13 -3.76 -16.35 -7.53
CA GLU A 13 -3.89 -15.43 -8.66
C GLU A 13 -2.77 -14.38 -8.61
N VAL A 14 -2.06 -14.19 -9.72
CA VAL A 14 -1.01 -13.17 -9.84
C VAL A 14 -1.60 -11.90 -10.46
N VAL A 15 -1.72 -10.86 -9.63
CA VAL A 15 -2.20 -9.55 -10.07
C VAL A 15 -1.02 -8.58 -10.17
N HIS A 16 -0.85 -8.00 -11.35
CA HIS A 16 0.16 -6.95 -11.58
C HIS A 16 -0.46 -5.58 -11.31
N ILE A 17 0.26 -4.75 -10.55
CA ILE A 17 -0.08 -3.34 -10.33
C ILE A 17 0.87 -2.48 -11.15
N ASP A 18 0.33 -1.67 -12.05
CA ASP A 18 1.09 -0.70 -12.82
C ASP A 18 0.76 0.71 -12.33
N ILE A 19 1.69 1.33 -11.63
CA ILE A 19 1.49 2.65 -11.00
C ILE A 19 1.32 3.77 -12.03
N ALA A 20 1.76 3.57 -13.29
CA ALA A 20 1.58 4.54 -14.37
C ALA A 20 0.26 4.35 -15.14
N ASP A 21 -0.41 3.20 -14.98
CA ASP A 21 -1.62 2.87 -15.71
C ASP A 21 -2.86 3.54 -15.07
N ARG A 22 -3.33 4.61 -15.72
CA ARG A 22 -4.51 5.37 -15.28
C ARG A 22 -5.78 4.51 -15.19
N THR A 23 -5.88 3.41 -15.93
CA THR A 23 -7.06 2.54 -15.94
C THR A 23 -7.18 1.69 -14.67
N GLN A 24 -6.10 1.55 -13.90
CA GLN A 24 -6.09 0.82 -12.62
C GLN A 24 -6.52 1.68 -11.43
N VAL A 25 -6.80 2.97 -11.65
CA VAL A 25 -7.19 3.93 -10.62
C VAL A 25 -8.66 4.30 -10.77
N GLU A 26 -9.43 4.08 -9.71
CA GLU A 26 -10.84 4.47 -9.66
C GLU A 26 -11.00 5.99 -9.84
N PRO A 27 -12.02 6.47 -10.55
CA PRO A 27 -12.21 7.91 -10.79
C PRO A 27 -12.23 8.75 -9.50
N GLY A 28 -12.82 8.23 -8.42
CA GLY A 28 -12.91 8.91 -7.13
C GLY A 28 -11.60 8.98 -6.33
N ASP A 29 -10.59 8.18 -6.68
CA ASP A 29 -9.28 8.20 -6.02
C ASP A 29 -8.26 9.05 -6.77
N TYR A 30 -8.56 9.41 -8.01
CA TYR A 30 -7.58 10.06 -8.86
C TYR A 30 -7.24 11.46 -8.38
N LYS A 31 -5.95 11.71 -8.21
CA LYS A 31 -5.39 13.04 -7.98
C LYS A 31 -4.19 13.24 -8.91
N ALA A 32 -4.16 14.39 -9.59
CA ALA A 32 -3.12 14.69 -10.58
C ALA A 32 -1.72 14.84 -9.95
N ASP A 33 -1.64 15.32 -8.70
CA ASP A 33 -0.41 15.46 -7.91
C ASP A 33 0.10 14.12 -7.34
N GLU A 34 -0.68 13.05 -7.47
CA GLU A 34 -0.33 11.68 -7.10
C GLU A 34 -0.29 10.78 -8.37
N ASP A 35 -0.02 11.38 -9.53
CA ASP A 35 0.06 10.67 -10.81
C ASP A 35 1.49 10.50 -11.33
N PRO A 36 2.07 9.28 -11.26
CA PRO A 36 3.42 9.02 -11.75
C PRO A 36 3.60 9.31 -13.23
N ALA A 37 2.54 9.28 -14.03
CA ALA A 37 2.58 9.64 -15.45
C ALA A 37 2.73 11.16 -15.69
N LEU A 38 2.51 11.99 -14.66
CA LEU A 38 2.64 13.44 -14.71
C LEU A 38 3.79 13.96 -13.82
N PHE A 39 4.17 13.19 -12.81
CA PHE A 39 5.18 13.58 -11.83
C PHE A 39 6.61 13.31 -12.31
N GLN A 40 7.49 14.30 -12.14
CA GLN A 40 8.94 14.14 -12.24
C GLN A 40 9.61 14.65 -10.97
N SER A 41 10.47 13.81 -10.39
CA SER A 41 11.26 14.15 -9.21
C SER A 41 12.28 15.24 -9.53
N VAL A 42 12.32 16.29 -8.71
CA VAL A 42 13.32 17.35 -8.83
C VAL A 42 14.70 16.86 -8.40
N LYS A 43 14.76 16.02 -7.35
CA LYS A 43 16.02 15.54 -6.75
C LYS A 43 16.66 14.40 -7.55
N THR A 44 15.85 13.45 -8.03
CA THR A 44 16.35 12.23 -8.69
C THR A 44 16.15 12.21 -10.19
N LYS A 45 15.39 13.17 -10.76
CA LYS A 45 14.99 13.23 -12.17
C LYS A 45 14.16 12.06 -12.69
N ARG A 46 13.77 11.12 -11.82
CA ARG A 46 12.89 9.99 -12.15
C ARG A 46 11.49 10.47 -12.52
N GLY A 47 10.87 9.77 -13.47
CA GLY A 47 9.57 10.15 -14.04
C GLY A 47 9.69 11.27 -15.09
N PRO A 48 8.58 11.60 -15.77
CA PRO A 48 7.28 10.95 -15.69
C PRO A 48 7.29 9.53 -16.27
N LEU A 49 6.45 8.64 -15.73
CA LEU A 49 6.35 7.25 -16.17
C LEU A 49 5.38 7.15 -17.35
N GLY A 50 5.92 7.06 -18.57
CA GLY A 50 5.12 6.83 -19.78
C GLY A 50 4.65 5.38 -19.94
N PRO A 51 3.82 5.05 -20.95
CA PRO A 51 3.28 3.69 -21.14
C PRO A 51 4.32 2.57 -21.29
N ASN A 52 5.55 2.92 -21.71
CA ASN A 52 6.65 1.98 -21.89
C ASN A 52 7.69 2.01 -20.75
N TRP A 53 7.41 2.71 -19.65
CA TRP A 53 8.36 2.95 -18.56
C TRP A 53 9.03 1.66 -18.04
N LYS A 54 8.30 0.54 -17.99
CA LYS A 54 8.84 -0.76 -17.57
C LYS A 54 9.92 -1.30 -18.51
N LYS A 55 9.76 -1.11 -19.82
CA LYS A 55 10.77 -1.53 -20.82
C LYS A 55 12.00 -0.63 -20.77
N GLU A 56 11.77 0.68 -20.66
CA GLU A 56 12.82 1.69 -20.53
C GLU A 56 13.65 1.44 -19.25
N LEU A 57 12.99 1.17 -18.12
CA LEU A 57 13.63 0.83 -16.85
C LEU A 57 14.39 -0.51 -16.91
N ALA A 58 13.89 -1.49 -17.66
CA ALA A 58 14.59 -2.77 -17.83
C ALA A 58 15.95 -2.57 -18.54
N THR A 59 16.03 -1.63 -19.47
CA THR A 59 17.26 -1.30 -20.21
C THR A 59 18.18 -0.31 -19.50
N ASP A 60 17.69 0.37 -18.47
CA ASP A 60 18.47 1.33 -17.68
C ASP A 60 19.18 0.60 -16.52
N GLU A 61 20.51 0.52 -16.61
CA GLU A 61 21.36 -0.12 -15.58
C GLU A 61 21.68 0.83 -14.41
N GLU A 62 21.58 2.14 -14.61
CA GLU A 62 21.89 3.14 -13.58
C GLU A 62 20.67 3.43 -12.70
N CYS A 63 19.46 3.22 -13.21
CA CYS A 63 18.24 3.41 -12.44
C CYS A 63 17.94 2.19 -11.55
N PRO A 64 17.98 2.34 -10.21
CA PRO A 64 17.68 1.23 -9.31
C PRO A 64 16.21 0.85 -9.43
N LYS A 65 15.96 -0.46 -9.47
CA LYS A 65 14.66 -1.06 -9.69
C LYS A 65 14.45 -2.22 -8.76
N MET A 66 13.21 -2.35 -8.30
CA MET A 66 12.79 -3.40 -7.40
C MET A 66 11.36 -3.83 -7.73
N CYS A 67 11.00 -5.05 -7.35
CA CYS A 67 9.63 -5.54 -7.39
C CYS A 67 9.20 -5.99 -6.00
N ALA A 68 8.05 -5.49 -5.53
CA ALA A 68 7.43 -5.92 -4.29
C ALA A 68 6.40 -7.01 -4.56
N TYR A 69 6.71 -8.24 -4.16
CA TYR A 69 5.80 -9.37 -4.22
C TYR A 69 5.00 -9.44 -2.92
N LYS A 70 3.77 -8.93 -2.94
CA LYS A 70 2.86 -8.95 -1.79
C LYS A 70 1.92 -10.15 -1.89
N LEU A 71 2.13 -11.16 -1.03
CA LEU A 71 1.23 -12.30 -0.94
C LEU A 71 0.13 -11.98 0.07
N VAL A 72 -1.10 -11.84 -0.43
CA VAL A 72 -2.28 -11.54 0.38
C VAL A 72 -3.06 -12.83 0.61
N THR A 73 -3.19 -13.23 1.87
CA THR A 73 -4.00 -14.38 2.28
C THR A 73 -5.19 -13.88 3.08
N ILE A 74 -6.40 -14.13 2.56
CA ILE A 74 -7.65 -13.77 3.23
C ILE A 74 -8.38 -15.06 3.58
N LYS A 75 -8.83 -15.16 4.82
CA LYS A 75 -9.65 -16.25 5.32
C LYS A 75 -10.86 -15.66 5.99
N PHE A 76 -12.03 -15.88 5.39
CA PHE A 76 -13.30 -15.42 5.96
C PHE A 76 -14.29 -16.57 6.09
N LYS A 77 -14.49 -17.05 7.31
CA LYS A 77 -15.35 -18.22 7.56
C LYS A 77 -16.74 -17.78 7.98
N TRP A 78 -17.59 -17.51 6.98
CA TRP A 78 -19.03 -17.26 7.18
C TRP A 78 -19.84 -17.96 6.09
N TRP A 79 -20.74 -18.84 6.52
CA TRP A 79 -21.68 -19.54 5.63
C TRP A 79 -22.50 -18.56 4.78
N GLY A 80 -22.46 -18.74 3.45
CA GLY A 80 -23.22 -17.94 2.48
C GLY A 80 -22.58 -16.60 2.08
N LEU A 81 -21.53 -16.13 2.78
CA LEU A 81 -20.88 -14.84 2.48
C LEU A 81 -19.38 -14.94 2.16
N GLN A 82 -18.77 -16.11 2.36
CA GLN A 82 -17.33 -16.34 2.18
C GLN A 82 -16.75 -15.70 0.92
N ASN A 83 -17.10 -16.23 -0.26
CA ASN A 83 -16.52 -15.79 -1.54
C ASN A 83 -16.77 -14.31 -1.83
N LYS A 84 -17.94 -13.78 -1.45
CA LYS A 84 -18.30 -12.38 -1.72
C LYS A 84 -17.42 -11.44 -0.92
N VAL A 85 -17.22 -11.72 0.38
CA VAL A 85 -16.39 -10.88 1.26
C VAL A 85 -14.91 -11.02 0.92
N GLU A 86 -14.42 -12.24 0.69
CA GLU A 86 -13.01 -12.47 0.29
C GLU A 86 -12.68 -11.70 -0.99
N ASN A 87 -13.54 -11.75 -2.01
CA ASN A 87 -13.34 -11.01 -3.26
C ASN A 87 -13.41 -9.49 -3.07
N LEU A 88 -14.26 -8.98 -2.17
CA LEU A 88 -14.32 -7.55 -1.86
C LEU A 88 -13.03 -7.07 -1.20
N ILE A 89 -12.50 -7.84 -0.25
CA ILE A 89 -11.24 -7.50 0.43
C ILE A 89 -10.08 -7.52 -0.57
N GLN A 90 -9.98 -8.53 -1.44
CA GLN A 90 -8.95 -8.56 -2.48
C GLN A 90 -9.00 -7.34 -3.40
N LYS A 91 -10.20 -6.91 -3.82
CA LYS A 91 -10.37 -5.68 -4.61
C LYS A 91 -9.92 -4.44 -3.84
N GLN A 92 -10.24 -4.36 -2.56
CA GLN A 92 -9.85 -3.24 -1.73
C GLN A 92 -8.33 -3.20 -1.48
N GLU A 93 -7.69 -4.34 -1.25
CA GLU A 93 -6.23 -4.44 -1.12
C GLU A 93 -5.53 -4.01 -2.41
N LYS A 94 -6.00 -4.48 -3.58
CA LYS A 94 -5.48 -4.03 -4.88
C LYS A 94 -5.59 -2.51 -5.03
N ARG A 95 -6.74 -1.93 -4.69
CA ARG A 95 -6.99 -0.47 -4.74
C ARG A 95 -6.04 0.28 -3.80
N ILE A 96 -5.87 -0.20 -2.56
CA ILE A 96 -4.95 0.37 -1.58
C ILE A 96 -3.53 0.33 -2.11
N PHE A 97 -3.03 -0.82 -2.55
CA PHE A 97 -1.67 -0.93 -3.07
C PHE A 97 -1.44 -0.07 -4.31
N THR A 98 -2.42 0.05 -5.20
CA THR A 98 -2.30 0.88 -6.40
C THR A 98 -2.12 2.35 -6.03
N ASN A 99 -3.04 2.89 -5.24
CA ASN A 99 -2.98 4.29 -4.80
C ASN A 99 -1.74 4.55 -3.94
N PHE A 100 -1.39 3.59 -3.09
CA PHE A 100 -0.25 3.67 -2.20
C PHE A 100 1.08 3.86 -2.95
N HIS A 101 1.37 2.98 -3.91
CA HIS A 101 2.66 3.03 -4.62
C HIS A 101 2.73 4.22 -5.58
N ARG A 102 1.59 4.70 -6.09
CA ARG A 102 1.50 5.96 -6.85
C ARG A 102 1.93 7.15 -5.99
N GLN A 103 1.38 7.27 -4.79
CA GLN A 103 1.75 8.31 -3.82
C GLN A 103 3.22 8.18 -3.40
N LEU A 104 3.67 6.95 -3.09
CA LEU A 104 5.06 6.68 -2.71
C LEU A 104 6.04 7.20 -3.76
N PHE A 105 5.78 6.94 -5.06
CA PHE A 105 6.60 7.44 -6.15
C PHE A 105 6.53 8.97 -6.27
N CYS A 106 5.34 9.55 -6.27
CA CYS A 106 5.16 11.01 -6.42
C CYS A 106 5.68 11.82 -5.22
N TRP A 107 5.90 11.17 -4.09
CA TRP A 107 6.48 11.79 -2.90
C TRP A 107 7.96 11.49 -2.70
N ILE A 108 8.66 10.90 -3.69
CA ILE A 108 10.08 10.57 -3.59
C ILE A 108 10.94 11.73 -3.09
N ASP A 109 10.70 12.95 -3.57
CA ASP A 109 11.47 14.13 -3.16
C ASP A 109 11.31 14.45 -1.66
N LYS A 110 10.23 14.00 -1.03
CA LYS A 110 9.96 14.21 0.40
C LYS A 110 10.68 13.21 1.30
N TRP A 111 10.93 11.99 0.81
CA TRP A 111 11.46 10.90 1.63
C TRP A 111 12.84 10.37 1.23
N ILE A 112 13.35 10.68 0.03
CA ILE A 112 14.60 10.10 -0.50
C ILE A 112 15.84 10.44 0.35
N ASP A 113 15.85 11.59 1.02
CA ASP A 113 16.98 12.03 1.86
C ASP A 113 16.78 11.71 3.35
N LEU A 114 15.70 11.02 3.72
CA LEU A 114 15.44 10.66 5.11
C LEU A 114 16.36 9.54 5.56
N THR A 115 16.99 9.71 6.72
CA THR A 115 17.74 8.64 7.35
C THR A 115 16.80 7.64 8.03
N MET A 116 17.29 6.44 8.34
CA MET A 116 16.49 5.48 9.14
C MET A 116 16.18 6.01 10.55
N GLU A 117 17.01 6.89 11.09
CA GLU A 117 16.74 7.56 12.37
C GLU A 117 15.59 8.57 12.24
N ASP A 118 15.58 9.37 11.17
CA ASP A 118 14.46 10.27 10.89
C ASP A 118 13.15 9.50 10.72
N ILE A 119 13.20 8.38 9.98
CA ILE A 119 12.06 7.49 9.80
C ILE A 119 11.55 7.05 11.18
N ARG A 120 12.41 6.44 12.02
CA ARG A 120 12.06 5.97 13.38
C ARG A 120 11.43 7.05 14.26
N ARG A 121 12.03 8.24 14.29
CA ARG A 121 11.49 9.38 15.06
C ARG A 121 10.09 9.76 14.58
N MET A 122 9.89 9.83 13.26
CA MET A 122 8.57 10.14 12.73
C MET A 122 7.56 9.01 12.94
N GLU A 123 7.96 7.74 12.97
CA GLU A 123 7.04 6.64 13.34
C GLU A 123 6.53 6.83 14.78
N ASP A 124 7.43 7.13 15.72
CA ASP A 124 7.08 7.38 17.13
C ASP A 124 6.17 8.60 17.31
N GLU A 125 6.44 9.69 16.58
CA GLU A 125 5.59 10.89 16.59
C GLU A 125 4.21 10.59 16.01
N THR A 126 4.16 9.92 14.85
CA THR A 126 2.90 9.53 14.19
C THR A 126 2.09 8.58 15.07
N GLN A 127 2.73 7.64 15.76
CA GLN A 127 2.05 6.72 16.67
C GLN A 127 1.38 7.48 17.82
N LYS A 128 2.10 8.42 18.45
CA LYS A 128 1.54 9.23 19.54
C LYS A 128 0.38 10.12 19.07
N GLU A 129 0.49 10.71 17.89
CA GLU A 129 -0.58 11.53 17.31
C GLU A 129 -1.82 10.69 16.99
N LEU A 130 -1.65 9.49 16.45
CA LEU A 130 -2.76 8.56 16.20
C LEU A 130 -3.42 8.14 17.51
N GLU A 131 -2.65 7.74 18.53
CA GLU A 131 -3.16 7.40 19.85
C GLU A 131 -3.93 8.58 20.50
N ALA A 132 -3.40 9.79 20.39
CA ALA A 132 -4.08 11.01 20.83
C ALA A 132 -5.38 11.26 20.07
N TRP A 133 -5.38 11.09 18.74
CA TRP A 133 -6.57 11.26 17.92
C TRP A 133 -7.66 10.23 18.25
N PHE A 134 -7.30 8.95 18.40
CA PHE A 134 -8.26 7.91 18.79
C PHE A 134 -8.77 8.08 20.22
N SER A 135 -7.99 8.68 21.12
CA SER A 135 -8.45 9.00 22.48
C SER A 135 -9.33 10.25 22.57
N CYS A 136 -9.26 11.15 21.57
CA CYS A 136 -10.09 12.35 21.48
C CYS A 136 -11.27 12.23 20.50
N ALA A 137 -11.32 11.18 19.67
CA ALA A 137 -12.42 10.95 18.74
C ALA A 137 -13.64 10.36 19.49
N ASP A 138 -14.71 11.15 19.60
CA ASP A 138 -16.04 10.64 19.91
C ASP A 138 -16.41 9.49 18.95
N PRO A 139 -17.14 8.45 19.40
CA PRO A 139 -17.42 7.24 18.62
C PRO A 139 -18.28 7.44 17.36
N CYS A 140 -18.55 8.68 16.94
CA CYS A 140 -19.41 9.01 15.80
C CYS A 140 -18.67 9.52 14.56
N THR A 141 -17.39 9.18 14.36
CA THR A 141 -16.70 9.44 13.09
C THR A 141 -16.37 8.15 12.35
N SER A 142 -17.27 7.77 11.45
CA SER A 142 -17.11 6.70 10.46
C SER A 142 -15.73 6.74 9.80
N GLY A 143 -15.17 5.55 9.48
CA GLY A 143 -13.81 5.28 8.97
C GLY A 143 -13.35 5.96 7.67
N PHE A 144 -13.99 7.05 7.26
CA PHE A 144 -13.61 7.93 6.15
C PHE A 144 -12.61 9.04 6.54
N CYS A 145 -12.31 9.24 7.84
CA CYS A 145 -11.42 10.32 8.28
C CYS A 145 -9.93 10.04 8.03
N MET A 146 -9.53 8.77 7.86
CA MET A 146 -8.13 8.39 7.54
C MET A 146 -7.62 8.98 6.21
N LEU A 147 -8.50 9.34 5.27
CA LEU A 147 -8.12 9.86 3.95
C LEU A 147 -8.10 11.40 3.84
N ARG A 148 -8.43 12.15 4.91
CA ARG A 148 -8.53 13.63 4.86
C ARG A 148 -7.33 14.39 5.45
N CYS A 149 -6.36 13.74 6.10
CA CYS A 149 -5.16 14.43 6.56
C CYS A 149 -4.05 14.35 5.50
N GLY A 150 -4.04 15.32 4.58
CA GLY A 150 -2.97 15.50 3.58
C GLY A 150 -1.66 16.05 4.19
N ARG A 151 -1.20 15.48 5.30
CA ARG A 151 -0.01 15.92 6.04
C ARG A 151 1.08 14.84 5.96
N LEU A 152 2.34 15.23 6.17
CA LEU A 152 3.56 14.39 6.08
C LEU A 152 3.43 13.00 6.75
N GLU A 153 2.56 12.87 7.75
CA GLU A 153 2.12 11.65 8.46
C GLU A 153 1.86 10.44 7.55
N VAL A 154 1.25 10.64 6.38
CA VAL A 154 0.92 9.55 5.45
C VAL A 154 2.19 8.98 4.79
N ALA A 155 3.15 9.83 4.44
CA ALA A 155 4.37 9.40 3.77
C ALA A 155 5.22 8.47 4.68
N VAL A 156 5.21 8.73 5.99
CA VAL A 156 5.94 7.93 6.97
C VAL A 156 5.27 6.58 7.15
N SER A 157 3.95 6.53 7.41
CA SER A 157 3.20 5.27 7.44
C SER A 157 3.39 4.46 6.15
N TYR A 158 3.56 5.14 5.01
CA TYR A 158 3.81 4.52 3.72
C TYR A 158 5.21 3.94 3.58
N VAL A 159 6.25 4.67 3.97
CA VAL A 159 7.62 4.13 3.94
C VAL A 159 7.76 2.95 4.91
N ILE A 160 7.14 3.01 6.09
CA ILE A 160 7.11 1.90 7.05
C ILE A 160 6.39 0.70 6.47
N LYS A 161 5.18 0.88 5.95
CA LYS A 161 4.38 -0.19 5.32
C LYS A 161 5.11 -0.78 4.11
N ALA A 162 5.79 0.02 3.31
CA ALA A 162 6.56 -0.46 2.17
C ALA A 162 7.78 -1.30 2.62
N LYS A 163 8.36 -0.98 3.79
CA LYS A 163 9.53 -1.66 4.37
C LYS A 163 9.19 -2.79 5.33
N SER A 164 7.95 -2.92 5.81
CA SER A 164 7.58 -3.99 6.75
C SER A 164 7.34 -5.32 6.04
N GLU A 165 8.01 -6.38 6.53
CA GLU A 165 7.89 -7.75 6.01
C GLU A 165 6.51 -8.37 6.28
N GLU A 166 5.82 -7.89 7.32
CA GLU A 166 4.47 -8.29 7.69
C GLU A 166 3.60 -7.05 7.96
N GLN A 167 2.37 -7.06 7.43
CA GLN A 167 1.35 -6.06 7.77
C GLN A 167 0.11 -6.77 8.32
N VAL A 168 -0.25 -6.43 9.56
CA VAL A 168 -1.50 -6.84 10.19
C VAL A 168 -2.35 -5.58 10.30
N LEU A 169 -3.41 -5.47 9.50
CA LEU A 169 -4.35 -4.35 9.60
C LEU A 169 -5.19 -4.52 10.88
N PRO A 170 -5.27 -3.50 11.77
CA PRO A 170 -6.11 -3.55 12.96
C PRO A 170 -7.58 -3.66 12.54
N MET A 171 -8.25 -4.70 13.02
CA MET A 171 -9.66 -4.95 12.72
C MET A 171 -10.55 -4.03 13.55
N MET A 172 -11.62 -3.52 12.93
CA MET A 172 -12.77 -2.97 13.64
C MET A 172 -13.33 -4.06 14.55
N ASN A 173 -13.17 -3.86 15.86
CA ASN A 173 -13.86 -4.65 16.87
C ASN A 173 -15.14 -3.92 17.24
N ASP A 174 -16.18 -4.07 16.44
CA ASP A 174 -17.53 -3.77 16.89
C ASP A 174 -18.25 -5.07 17.21
N ASP A 175 -18.62 -5.17 18.49
CA ASP A 175 -19.81 -5.83 19.00
C ASP A 175 -20.00 -7.31 18.65
N GLY A 176 -19.23 -8.16 19.33
CA GLY A 176 -19.73 -9.47 19.77
C GLY A 176 -20.14 -10.49 18.69
N PHE A 177 -19.87 -10.24 17.40
CA PHE A 177 -20.23 -11.14 16.31
C PHE A 177 -19.00 -11.61 15.52
N ASN A 178 -18.45 -12.74 15.99
CA ASN A 178 -17.66 -13.71 15.23
C ASN A 178 -16.20 -13.38 14.83
N ARG A 179 -15.26 -14.02 15.54
CA ARG A 179 -13.79 -13.99 15.34
C ARG A 179 -13.31 -14.69 14.04
N HIS A 180 -13.85 -14.39 12.85
CA HIS A 180 -13.72 -15.29 11.68
C HIS A 180 -13.14 -14.67 10.41
N MET A 181 -12.58 -13.46 10.49
CA MET A 181 -11.83 -12.85 9.39
C MET A 181 -10.33 -12.79 9.74
N GLN A 182 -9.46 -13.22 8.83
CA GLN A 182 -8.02 -13.05 8.93
C GLN A 182 -7.51 -12.57 7.56
N CYS A 183 -6.87 -11.39 7.52
CA CYS A 183 -6.10 -10.92 6.37
C CYS A 183 -4.63 -10.88 6.79
N ARG A 184 -3.76 -11.57 6.04
CA ARG A 184 -2.31 -11.57 6.23
C ARG A 184 -1.65 -11.13 4.94
N ILE A 185 -0.73 -10.19 5.03
CA ILE A 185 0.08 -9.72 3.91
C ILE A 185 1.55 -10.00 4.24
N THR A 186 2.20 -10.84 3.43
CA THR A 186 3.65 -11.04 3.48
C THR A 186 4.30 -10.34 2.29
N ASN A 187 5.35 -9.56 2.56
CA ASN A 187 6.04 -8.77 1.55
C ASN A 187 7.44 -9.34 1.29
N VAL A 188 7.77 -9.58 0.02
CA VAL A 188 9.14 -9.88 -0.41
C VAL A 188 9.54 -8.86 -1.47
N CYS A 189 10.59 -8.10 -1.22
CA CYS A 189 11.17 -7.15 -2.16
C CYS A 189 12.39 -7.78 -2.83
N VAL A 190 12.45 -7.71 -4.16
CA VAL A 190 13.55 -8.26 -4.95
C VAL A 190 14.09 -7.17 -5.85
N ASP A 191 15.40 -6.96 -5.82
CA ASP A 191 16.12 -6.08 -6.75
C ASP A 191 16.13 -6.73 -8.15
N ALA A 192 15.86 -5.94 -9.19
CA ALA A 192 15.63 -6.42 -10.55
C ALA A 192 16.72 -6.00 -11.53
#